data_AF-A0A2N0U515-F1
#
_entry.id   AF-A0A2N0U515-F1
#
_cell.length_a   1.000
_cell.length_b   1.000
_cell.length_c   1.000
_cell.angle_alpha   90.00
_cell.angle_beta   90.00
_cell.angle_gamma   90.00
#
_symmetry.space_group_name_H-M   'P 1'
#
loop_
_entity.id
_entity.type
_entity.pdbx_description
1 polymer ?
#
loop_
_entity_poly.entity_id
_entity_poly.type
_entity_poly.pdbx_seq_one_letter_code
_entity_poly.pdbx_strand_id
1 'polypeptide(L)'
;MDISNLQVIKASGEKAKFSIDRVAESLKRSGANDELINSTLEKLKTELYDGITTKEIYNRAFSLLKEGNKTSASKYKLKTAIYELGPTGFPFEKFIAALLSHSGYKTETGKIYQGKCVSHEIDVEAKSDTKLILIECKFHNAGRNSDVKIPLYIDSRFRDIKNFRNNGKNKLEFEEGWVVTNTRFTADAIKYGKCSDLKLLSWDYPKGEGIKDRIDQLGLYPITVSTLLSEREKNFLLSRDVVLCQELINDTFYLDHLGIHNPRKKRILKEMEELCKH
;
A
#
# COMPACT_ATOMS: atom_id res chain seq x y z
N MET A 1 -4.48 21.54 -28.77
CA MET A 1 -5.57 21.65 -27.78
C MET A 1 -5.01 22.34 -26.56
N ASP A 2 -5.70 23.35 -26.03
CA ASP A 2 -5.36 23.91 -24.74
C ASP A 2 -5.83 22.93 -23.64
N ILE A 3 -4.87 22.18 -23.07
CA ILE A 3 -5.14 21.17 -22.04
C ILE A 3 -5.52 21.80 -20.69
N SER A 4 -5.39 23.12 -20.51
CA SER A 4 -5.61 23.81 -19.23
C SER A 4 -7.08 23.78 -18.76
N ASN A 5 -8.03 23.61 -19.68
CA ASN A 5 -9.46 23.57 -19.39
C ASN A 5 -10.08 22.16 -19.44
N LEU A 6 -9.27 21.14 -19.72
CA LEU A 6 -9.73 19.76 -19.87
C LEU A 6 -10.28 19.21 -18.55
N GLN A 7 -11.48 18.65 -18.57
CA GLN A 7 -12.09 17.98 -17.43
C GLN A 7 -11.82 16.48 -17.47
N VAL A 8 -11.50 15.90 -16.31
CA VAL A 8 -11.30 14.46 -16.13
C VAL A 8 -12.28 13.90 -15.11
N ILE A 9 -12.62 12.63 -15.27
CA ILE A 9 -13.49 11.90 -14.34
C ILE A 9 -12.62 11.09 -13.36
N LYS A 10 -12.71 11.41 -12.06
CA LYS A 10 -12.01 10.67 -11.00
C LYS A 10 -12.64 9.28 -10.80
N ALA A 11 -11.94 8.39 -10.10
CA ALA A 11 -12.48 7.09 -9.69
C ALA A 11 -13.76 7.20 -8.82
N SER A 12 -13.98 8.34 -8.16
CA SER A 12 -15.21 8.65 -7.42
C SER A 12 -16.40 9.07 -8.30
N GLY A 13 -16.19 9.28 -9.61
CA GLY A 13 -17.16 9.89 -10.53
C GLY A 13 -17.15 11.42 -10.54
N GLU A 14 -16.43 12.07 -9.62
CA GLU A 14 -16.30 13.52 -9.56
C GLU A 14 -15.49 14.06 -10.76
N LYS A 15 -15.95 15.18 -11.35
CA LYS A 15 -15.20 15.92 -12.38
C LYS A 15 -14.15 16.81 -11.74
N ALA A 16 -12.97 16.89 -12.35
CA ALA A 16 -11.92 17.82 -11.93
C ALA A 16 -11.09 18.30 -13.13
N LYS A 17 -10.43 19.45 -12.97
CA LYS A 17 -9.46 19.93 -13.96
C LYS A 17 -8.27 18.97 -14.08
N PHE A 18 -7.88 18.68 -15.30
CA PHE A 18 -6.64 17.96 -15.59
C PHE A 18 -5.42 18.77 -15.14
N SER A 19 -4.35 18.07 -14.76
CA SER A 19 -3.05 18.68 -14.44
C SER A 19 -1.96 17.76 -14.95
N ILE A 20 -1.24 18.22 -15.97
CA ILE A 20 -0.09 17.50 -16.52
C ILE A 20 1.03 17.39 -15.51
N ASP A 21 1.22 18.40 -14.66
CA ASP A 21 2.24 18.41 -13.60
C ASP A 21 2.05 17.29 -12.59
N ARG A 22 0.79 16.93 -12.28
CA ARG A 22 0.50 15.77 -11.42
C ARG A 22 0.92 14.45 -12.08
N VAL A 23 0.77 14.34 -13.40
CA VAL A 23 1.25 13.17 -14.15
C VAL A 23 2.77 13.14 -14.12
N ALA A 24 3.43 14.27 -14.43
CA ALA A 24 4.88 14.40 -14.38
C ALA A 24 5.45 14.02 -13.00
N GLU A 25 4.85 14.52 -11.92
CA GLU A 25 5.27 14.19 -10.55
C GLU A 25 5.09 12.70 -10.25
N SER A 26 4.00 12.09 -10.73
CA SER A 26 3.79 10.64 -10.55
C SER A 26 4.80 9.78 -11.32
N LEU A 27 5.19 10.20 -12.53
CA LEU A 27 6.25 9.54 -13.32
C LEU A 27 7.61 9.72 -12.64
N LYS A 28 7.93 10.92 -12.17
CA LYS A 28 9.19 11.21 -11.46
C LYS A 28 9.35 10.36 -10.20
N ARG A 29 8.28 10.23 -9.40
CA ARG A 29 8.28 9.36 -8.21
C ARG A 29 8.53 7.89 -8.54
N SER A 30 8.20 7.44 -9.74
CA SER A 30 8.51 6.08 -10.19
C SER A 30 9.97 5.86 -10.58
N GLY A 31 10.82 6.90 -10.48
CA GLY A 31 12.23 6.85 -10.86
C GLY A 31 12.47 6.93 -12.37
N ALA A 32 11.50 7.40 -13.14
CA ALA A 32 11.70 7.70 -14.56
C ALA A 32 12.64 8.90 -14.72
N ASN A 33 13.54 8.86 -15.71
CA ASN A 33 14.41 9.98 -16.04
C ASN A 33 13.66 11.05 -16.86
N ASP A 34 14.23 12.26 -16.94
CA ASP A 34 13.56 13.40 -17.58
C ASP A 34 13.23 13.15 -19.06
N GLU A 35 14.07 12.41 -19.79
CA GLU A 35 13.81 12.04 -21.19
C GLU A 35 12.57 11.15 -21.35
N LEU A 36 12.44 10.11 -20.51
CA LEU A 36 11.28 9.22 -20.51
C LEU A 36 10.02 9.94 -20.02
N ILE A 37 10.14 10.83 -19.04
CA ILE A 37 9.03 11.66 -18.57
C ILE A 37 8.54 12.54 -19.72
N ASN A 38 9.43 13.31 -20.36
CA ASN A 38 9.05 14.25 -21.41
C ASN A 38 8.41 13.53 -22.61
N SER A 39 9.01 12.45 -23.09
CA SER A 39 8.45 11.65 -24.18
C SER A 39 7.09 11.02 -23.83
N THR A 40 6.91 10.55 -22.59
CA THR A 40 5.62 10.03 -22.10
C THR A 40 4.55 11.13 -22.07
N LEU A 41 4.89 12.32 -21.56
CA LEU A 41 3.96 13.44 -21.46
C LEU A 41 3.55 13.97 -22.84
N GLU A 42 4.48 14.07 -23.78
CA GLU A 42 4.17 14.51 -25.15
C GLU A 42 3.23 13.54 -25.85
N LYS A 43 3.49 12.23 -25.78
CA LYS A 43 2.59 11.23 -26.38
C LYS A 43 1.23 11.21 -25.68
N LEU A 44 1.20 11.29 -24.35
CA LEU A 44 -0.04 11.37 -23.58
C LEU A 44 -0.89 12.57 -23.99
N LYS A 45 -0.31 13.76 -24.24
CA LYS A 45 -1.05 14.96 -24.68
C LYS A 45 -1.83 14.74 -25.98
N THR A 46 -1.29 13.95 -26.91
CA THR A 46 -1.96 13.63 -28.19
C THR A 46 -3.20 12.73 -28.02
N GLU A 47 -3.29 12.09 -26.87
CA GLU A 47 -4.26 11.05 -26.54
C GLU A 47 -5.37 11.55 -25.59
N LEU A 48 -5.23 12.77 -25.04
CA LEU A 48 -6.20 13.37 -24.12
C LEU A 48 -7.43 13.89 -24.85
N TYR A 49 -8.59 13.77 -24.20
CA TYR A 49 -9.86 14.34 -24.63
C TYR A 49 -10.73 14.72 -23.42
N ASP A 50 -11.71 15.60 -23.63
CA ASP A 50 -12.57 16.05 -22.53
C ASP A 50 -13.44 14.90 -21.98
N GLY A 51 -13.51 14.80 -20.65
CA GLY A 51 -14.22 13.72 -19.97
C GLY A 51 -13.44 12.41 -19.86
N ILE A 52 -12.18 12.35 -20.33
CA ILE A 52 -11.32 11.18 -20.13
C ILE A 52 -11.21 10.81 -18.64
N THR A 53 -11.18 9.52 -18.33
CA THR A 53 -11.09 9.08 -16.93
C THR A 53 -9.66 9.14 -16.42
N THR A 54 -9.49 9.45 -15.13
CA THR A 54 -8.17 9.35 -14.46
C THR A 54 -7.55 7.95 -14.55
N LYS A 55 -8.38 6.90 -14.58
CA LYS A 55 -7.96 5.51 -14.78
C LYS A 55 -7.36 5.30 -16.17
N GLU A 56 -7.97 5.89 -17.19
CA GLU A 56 -7.49 5.78 -18.56
C GLU A 56 -6.18 6.54 -18.79
N ILE A 57 -6.10 7.78 -18.29
CA ILE A 57 -4.84 8.56 -18.30
C ILE A 57 -3.71 7.75 -17.67
N TYR A 58 -3.98 7.16 -16.50
CA TYR A 58 -3.03 6.32 -15.78
C TYR A 58 -2.61 5.09 -16.61
N ASN A 59 -3.55 4.38 -17.23
CA ASN A 59 -3.24 3.19 -18.05
C ASN A 59 -2.40 3.54 -19.29
N ARG A 60 -2.69 4.67 -19.94
CA ARG A 60 -1.91 5.18 -21.08
C ARG A 60 -0.48 5.51 -20.63
N ALA A 61 -0.34 6.32 -19.58
CA ALA A 61 0.97 6.67 -19.02
C ALA A 61 1.77 5.45 -18.58
N PHE A 62 1.13 4.48 -17.91
CA PHE A 62 1.76 3.22 -17.52
C PHE A 62 2.25 2.41 -18.71
N SER A 63 1.47 2.33 -19.79
CA SER A 63 1.85 1.57 -20.99
C SER A 63 3.08 2.18 -21.67
N LEU A 64 3.11 3.50 -21.82
CA LEU A 64 4.25 4.25 -22.34
C LEU A 64 5.49 4.08 -21.46
N LEU A 65 5.31 4.18 -20.14
CA LEU A 65 6.41 4.00 -19.19
C LEU A 65 6.98 2.58 -19.25
N LYS A 66 6.13 1.56 -19.40
CA LYS A 66 6.53 0.15 -19.49
C LYS A 66 7.35 -0.17 -20.75
N GLU A 67 7.09 0.52 -21.86
CA GLU A 67 7.89 0.42 -23.08
C GLU A 67 9.32 0.95 -22.86
N GLY A 68 9.47 2.06 -22.13
CA GLY A 68 10.77 2.69 -21.88
C GLY A 68 11.57 2.10 -20.70
N ASN A 69 10.93 1.87 -19.56
CA ASN A 69 11.57 1.31 -18.36
C ASN A 69 10.57 0.48 -17.53
N LYS A 70 10.80 -0.84 -17.49
CA LYS A 70 9.92 -1.78 -16.79
C LYS A 70 9.90 -1.56 -15.28
N THR A 71 11.04 -1.24 -14.68
CA THR A 71 11.16 -1.06 -13.23
C THR A 71 10.43 0.21 -12.79
N SER A 72 10.58 1.31 -13.53
CA SER A 72 9.78 2.52 -13.32
C SER A 72 8.29 2.24 -13.51
N ALA A 73 7.90 1.46 -14.52
CA ALA A 73 6.50 1.07 -14.70
C ALA A 73 5.95 0.28 -13.51
N SER A 74 6.72 -0.66 -12.95
CA SER A 74 6.35 -1.38 -11.73
C SER A 74 6.20 -0.41 -10.55
N LYS A 75 7.16 0.48 -10.29
CA LYS A 75 7.01 1.52 -9.23
C LYS A 75 5.79 2.42 -9.45
N TYR A 76 5.53 2.82 -10.69
CA TYR A 76 4.33 3.58 -11.08
C TYR A 76 3.04 2.80 -10.79
N LYS A 77 3.08 1.47 -10.96
CA LYS A 77 1.96 0.56 -10.68
C LYS A 77 1.60 0.47 -9.20
N LEU A 78 2.51 0.82 -8.29
CA LEU A 78 2.42 0.51 -6.86
C LEU A 78 1.05 0.83 -6.24
N LYS A 79 0.47 2.00 -6.59
CA LYS A 79 -0.84 2.39 -6.07
C LYS A 79 -1.93 1.37 -6.42
N THR A 80 -1.95 0.87 -7.65
CA THR A 80 -2.90 -0.15 -8.11
C THR A 80 -2.56 -1.51 -7.50
N ALA A 81 -1.27 -1.84 -7.41
CA ALA A 81 -0.78 -3.08 -6.83
C ALA A 81 -1.22 -3.28 -5.37
N ILE A 82 -1.33 -2.21 -4.59
CA ILE A 82 -1.87 -2.29 -3.22
C ILE A 82 -3.34 -2.72 -3.19
N TYR A 83 -4.17 -2.33 -4.17
CA TYR A 83 -5.55 -2.83 -4.27
C TYR A 83 -5.62 -4.29 -4.71
N GLU A 84 -4.58 -4.80 -5.36
CA GLU A 84 -4.46 -6.21 -5.78
C GLU A 84 -4.09 -7.13 -4.59
N LEU A 85 -3.87 -6.61 -3.37
CA LEU A 85 -3.72 -7.40 -2.13
C LEU A 85 -5.08 -7.89 -1.56
N GLY A 86 -6.18 -7.69 -2.28
CA GLY A 86 -7.55 -7.99 -1.85
C GLY A 86 -8.18 -9.20 -2.57
N PRO A 87 -9.47 -9.50 -2.31
CA PRO A 87 -10.42 -8.64 -1.60
C PRO A 87 -10.56 -8.92 -0.09
N THR A 88 -9.96 -10.00 0.43
CA THR A 88 -10.24 -10.47 1.80
C THR A 88 -9.66 -9.59 2.91
N GLY A 89 -8.68 -8.73 2.60
CA GLY A 89 -7.97 -7.91 3.60
C GLY A 89 -6.76 -8.62 4.22
N PHE A 90 -6.81 -9.95 4.39
CA PHE A 90 -5.73 -10.73 4.99
C PHE A 90 -4.34 -10.52 4.33
N PRO A 91 -4.20 -10.48 2.98
CA PRO A 91 -2.87 -10.23 2.40
C PRO A 91 -2.38 -8.80 2.67
N PHE A 92 -3.29 -7.83 2.84
CA PHE A 92 -2.93 -6.48 3.26
C PHE A 92 -2.46 -6.44 4.72
N GLU A 93 -3.09 -7.18 5.63
CA GLU A 93 -2.64 -7.31 7.02
C GLU A 93 -1.24 -7.91 7.11
N LYS A 94 -0.99 -9.00 6.37
CA LYS A 94 0.34 -9.61 6.26
C LYS A 94 1.37 -8.67 5.67
N PHE A 95 0.98 -7.90 4.66
CA PHE A 95 1.84 -6.87 4.08
C PHE A 95 2.23 -5.80 5.12
N ILE A 96 1.28 -5.29 5.91
CA ILE A 96 1.57 -4.33 6.99
C ILE A 96 2.45 -4.95 8.08
N ALA A 97 2.20 -6.20 8.47
CA ALA A 97 3.06 -6.94 9.39
C ALA A 97 4.49 -7.05 8.86
N ALA A 98 4.66 -7.40 7.58
CA ALA A 98 5.96 -7.51 6.93
C ALA A 98 6.72 -6.17 6.90
N LEU A 99 6.04 -5.05 6.60
CA LEU A 99 6.65 -3.71 6.66
C LEU A 99 7.22 -3.38 8.05
N LEU A 100 6.46 -3.70 9.10
CA LEU A 100 6.87 -3.45 10.48
C LEU A 100 7.95 -4.43 10.94
N SER A 101 7.89 -5.68 10.49
CA SER A 101 8.93 -6.66 10.79
C SER A 101 10.29 -6.20 10.26
N HIS A 102 10.34 -5.68 9.03
CA HIS A 102 11.56 -5.10 8.46
C HIS A 102 11.98 -3.78 9.12
N SER A 103 11.05 -3.12 9.84
CA SER A 103 11.33 -1.95 10.67
C SER A 103 11.80 -2.30 12.09
N GLY A 104 12.10 -3.58 12.37
CA GLY A 104 12.68 -4.04 13.64
C GLY A 104 11.68 -4.54 14.67
N TYR A 105 10.40 -4.71 14.32
CA TYR A 105 9.39 -5.28 15.23
C TYR A 105 9.27 -6.79 15.06
N LYS A 106 8.89 -7.50 16.13
CA LYS A 106 8.33 -8.85 16.03
C LYS A 106 6.83 -8.73 15.78
N THR A 107 6.33 -9.33 14.72
CA THR A 107 4.93 -9.16 14.31
C THR A 107 4.15 -10.47 14.30
N GLU A 108 2.89 -10.41 14.72
CA GLU A 108 1.92 -11.51 14.66
C GLU A 108 0.60 -10.97 14.08
N THR A 109 -0.17 -11.80 13.35
CA THR A 109 -1.46 -11.41 12.76
C THR A 109 -2.63 -12.17 13.40
N GLY A 110 -3.81 -11.56 13.48
CA GLY A 110 -5.05 -12.23 13.94
C GLY A 110 -5.02 -12.65 15.42
N LYS A 111 -4.38 -11.84 16.27
CA LYS A 111 -4.18 -12.18 17.68
C LYS A 111 -5.36 -11.73 18.53
N ILE A 112 -5.86 -12.62 19.38
CA ILE A 112 -6.97 -12.30 20.30
C ILE A 112 -6.41 -11.69 21.58
N TYR A 113 -6.93 -10.51 21.95
CA TYR A 113 -6.64 -9.84 23.22
C TYR A 113 -7.88 -9.79 24.10
N GLN A 114 -7.66 -10.00 25.40
CA GLN A 114 -8.69 -9.75 26.39
C GLN A 114 -8.79 -8.26 26.70
N GLY A 115 -9.96 -7.68 26.47
CA GLY A 115 -10.36 -6.37 26.97
C GLY A 115 -11.03 -6.45 28.34
N LYS A 116 -11.31 -5.29 28.93
CA LYS A 116 -11.97 -5.22 30.24
C LYS A 116 -13.40 -5.76 30.14
N CYS A 117 -14.04 -5.51 29.01
CA CYS A 117 -15.42 -5.90 28.75
C CYS A 117 -15.50 -7.15 27.85
N VAL A 118 -14.78 -7.18 26.73
CA VAL A 118 -14.85 -8.28 25.74
C VAL A 118 -13.49 -8.60 25.13
N SER A 119 -13.38 -9.75 24.47
CA SER A 119 -12.19 -10.10 23.69
C SER A 119 -12.22 -9.41 22.32
N HIS A 120 -11.05 -9.06 21.80
CA HIS A 120 -10.86 -8.35 20.53
C HIS A 120 -9.81 -9.08 19.69
N GLU A 121 -10.14 -9.41 18.44
CA GLU A 121 -9.15 -9.87 17.46
C GLU A 121 -8.43 -8.67 16.85
N ILE A 122 -7.11 -8.60 16.99
CA ILE A 122 -6.27 -7.54 16.46
C ILE A 122 -5.60 -8.04 15.19
N ASP A 123 -5.79 -7.30 14.09
CA ASP A 123 -5.32 -7.68 12.76
C ASP A 123 -3.79 -7.85 12.73
N VAL A 124 -3.03 -6.91 13.33
CA VAL A 124 -1.57 -7.01 13.48
C VAL A 124 -1.11 -6.55 14.87
N GLU A 125 -0.36 -7.40 15.57
CA GLU A 125 0.49 -7.03 16.71
C GLU A 125 1.90 -6.73 16.17
N ALA A 126 2.49 -5.60 16.58
CA ALA A 126 3.91 -5.34 16.38
C ALA A 126 4.57 -5.00 17.73
N LYS A 127 5.60 -5.74 18.10
CA LYS A 127 6.22 -5.69 19.42
C LYS A 127 7.74 -5.51 19.34
N SER A 128 8.27 -4.62 20.16
CA SER A 128 9.70 -4.51 20.47
C SER A 128 9.92 -4.72 21.98
N ASP A 129 11.15 -4.50 22.47
CA ASP A 129 11.44 -4.62 23.90
C ASP A 129 10.69 -3.57 24.75
N THR A 130 10.40 -2.40 24.18
CA THR A 130 9.79 -1.26 24.89
C THR A 130 8.39 -0.88 24.40
N LYS A 131 7.99 -1.34 23.20
CA LYS A 131 6.72 -0.95 22.57
C LYS A 131 5.84 -2.14 22.21
N LEU A 132 4.55 -1.97 22.41
CA LEU A 132 3.49 -2.79 21.82
C LEU A 132 2.59 -1.90 20.99
N ILE A 133 2.42 -2.28 19.73
CA ILE A 133 1.56 -1.61 18.78
C ILE A 133 0.45 -2.58 18.38
N LEU A 134 -0.79 -2.18 18.61
CA LEU A 134 -1.98 -2.92 18.20
C LEU A 134 -2.59 -2.21 16.98
N ILE A 135 -2.73 -2.94 15.89
CA ILE A 135 -3.02 -2.36 14.59
C ILE A 135 -4.28 -2.98 14.02
N GLU A 136 -5.17 -2.10 13.57
CA GLU A 136 -6.39 -2.45 12.86
C GLU A 136 -6.27 -2.00 11.40
N CYS A 137 -6.27 -2.97 10.49
CA CYS A 137 -6.25 -2.76 9.07
C CYS A 137 -7.68 -2.61 8.54
N LYS A 138 -7.89 -1.65 7.63
CA LYS A 138 -9.15 -1.45 6.93
C LYS A 138 -8.88 -1.35 5.45
N PHE A 139 -9.15 -2.46 4.76
CA PHE A 139 -8.96 -2.57 3.33
C PHE A 139 -10.21 -2.12 2.57
N HIS A 140 -10.02 -1.32 1.54
CA HIS A 140 -11.08 -0.75 0.71
C HIS A 140 -10.76 -0.87 -0.77
N ASN A 141 -11.81 -1.01 -1.59
CA ASN A 141 -11.70 -0.82 -3.03
C ASN A 141 -11.40 0.64 -3.37
N ALA A 142 -10.84 0.87 -4.56
CA ALA A 142 -10.52 2.21 -5.04
C ALA A 142 -11.76 3.13 -5.04
N GLY A 143 -11.57 4.38 -4.60
CA GLY A 143 -12.63 5.39 -4.57
C GLY A 143 -13.33 5.54 -3.21
N ARG A 144 -13.04 4.69 -2.22
CA ARG A 144 -13.57 4.81 -0.85
C ARG A 144 -12.50 5.30 0.12
N ASN A 145 -12.83 6.33 0.90
CA ASN A 145 -12.01 6.78 2.02
C ASN A 145 -12.53 6.20 3.35
N SER A 146 -11.64 6.06 4.33
CA SER A 146 -12.00 5.70 5.70
C SER A 146 -12.48 6.94 6.45
N ASP A 147 -13.77 6.97 6.80
CA ASP A 147 -14.38 8.07 7.55
C ASP A 147 -14.11 7.96 9.06
N VAL A 148 -14.59 8.95 9.83
CA VAL A 148 -14.33 9.07 11.27
C VAL A 148 -14.93 7.93 12.11
N LYS A 149 -15.95 7.21 11.61
CA LYS A 149 -16.56 6.10 12.35
C LYS A 149 -15.57 4.97 12.59
N ILE A 150 -14.66 4.75 11.64
CA ILE A 150 -13.63 3.71 11.72
C ILE A 150 -12.66 3.99 12.89
N PRO A 151 -11.96 5.15 12.95
CA PRO A 151 -11.16 5.52 14.12
C PRO A 151 -11.92 5.51 15.45
N LEU A 152 -13.15 6.03 15.48
CA LEU A 152 -13.97 6.04 16.71
C LEU A 152 -14.23 4.62 17.24
N TYR A 153 -14.58 3.69 16.35
CA TYR A 153 -14.80 2.30 16.71
C TYR A 153 -13.51 1.63 17.21
N ILE A 154 -12.41 1.80 16.48
CA ILE A 154 -11.12 1.18 16.82
C ILE A 154 -10.57 1.73 18.14
N ASP A 155 -10.67 3.04 18.36
CA ASP A 155 -10.30 3.67 19.64
C ASP A 155 -11.05 3.04 20.82
N SER A 156 -12.34 2.76 20.67
CA SER A 156 -13.13 2.10 21.73
C SER A 156 -12.62 0.70 22.08
N ARG A 157 -12.18 -0.07 21.07
CA ARG A 157 -11.59 -1.41 21.27
C ARG A 157 -10.24 -1.33 21.95
N PHE A 158 -9.39 -0.42 21.49
CA PHE A 158 -8.07 -0.19 22.08
C PHE A 158 -8.17 0.24 23.55
N ARG A 159 -9.09 1.15 23.88
CA ARG A 159 -9.36 1.55 25.27
C ARG A 159 -9.81 0.38 26.13
N ASP A 160 -10.63 -0.53 25.61
CA ASP A 160 -11.07 -1.70 26.37
C ASP A 160 -9.90 -2.65 26.71
N ILE A 161 -8.99 -2.89 25.76
CA ILE A 161 -7.76 -3.68 25.94
C ILE A 161 -6.82 -2.99 26.94
N LYS A 162 -6.54 -1.70 26.73
CA LYS A 162 -5.66 -0.91 27.59
C LYS A 162 -6.15 -0.87 29.03
N ASN A 163 -7.46 -0.74 29.24
CA ASN A 163 -8.08 -0.74 30.56
C ASN A 163 -7.95 -2.09 31.29
N PHE A 164 -7.97 -3.21 30.57
CA PHE A 164 -7.72 -4.53 31.17
C PHE A 164 -6.26 -4.66 31.61
N ARG A 165 -5.33 -4.29 30.74
CA ARG A 165 -3.89 -4.45 30.94
C ARG A 165 -3.32 -3.55 32.03
N ASN A 166 -3.84 -2.32 32.15
CA ASN A 166 -3.45 -1.40 33.22
C ASN A 166 -3.70 -1.92 34.64
N ASN A 167 -4.63 -2.89 34.80
CA ASN A 167 -4.93 -3.52 36.07
C ASN A 167 -4.07 -4.77 36.36
N GLY A 168 -3.19 -5.17 35.42
CA GLY A 168 -2.33 -6.36 35.52
C GLY A 168 -0.87 -6.06 35.90
N LYS A 169 -0.10 -7.12 36.18
CA LYS A 169 1.33 -7.06 36.55
C LYS A 169 2.31 -6.88 35.37
N ASN A 170 1.84 -6.99 34.12
CA ASN A 170 2.66 -6.87 32.90
C ASN A 170 2.38 -5.54 32.19
N LYS A 171 2.86 -4.43 32.76
CA LYS A 171 2.86 -3.13 32.07
C LYS A 171 4.03 -3.08 31.09
N LEU A 172 3.75 -3.01 29.80
CA LEU A 172 4.72 -2.48 28.85
C LEU A 172 4.76 -0.95 29.02
N GLU A 173 5.91 -0.34 28.75
CA GLU A 173 6.07 1.11 28.91
C GLU A 173 5.21 1.90 27.91
N PHE A 174 5.05 1.39 26.69
CA PHE A 174 4.32 2.07 25.63
C PHE A 174 3.37 1.13 24.87
N GLU A 175 2.08 1.49 24.88
CA GLU A 175 1.03 0.83 24.11
C GLU A 175 0.38 1.84 23.17
N GLU A 176 0.50 1.60 21.86
CA GLU A 176 -0.05 2.45 20.80
C GLU A 176 -1.15 1.70 20.03
N GLY A 177 -2.24 2.40 19.72
CA GLY A 177 -3.29 1.92 18.82
C GLY A 177 -3.12 2.56 17.44
N TRP A 178 -3.11 1.75 16.38
CA TRP A 178 -2.97 2.21 15.00
C TRP A 178 -4.18 1.81 14.16
N VAL A 179 -4.61 2.71 13.28
CA VAL A 179 -5.53 2.41 12.17
C VAL A 179 -4.78 2.53 10.88
N VAL A 180 -4.80 1.46 10.08
CA VAL A 180 -4.11 1.39 8.80
C VAL A 180 -5.13 1.21 7.68
N THR A 181 -5.04 1.98 6.60
CA THR A 181 -5.91 1.83 5.44
C THR A 181 -5.11 1.91 4.14
N ASN A 182 -5.48 1.09 3.15
CA ASN A 182 -4.86 1.12 1.83
C ASN A 182 -5.27 2.36 1.01
N THR A 183 -6.31 3.09 1.44
CA THR A 183 -6.78 4.30 0.79
C THR A 183 -6.35 5.55 1.55
N ARG A 184 -7.30 6.37 2.00
CA ARG A 184 -7.08 7.65 2.69
C ARG A 184 -8.12 7.85 3.78
N PHE A 185 -7.73 8.63 4.79
CA PHE A 185 -8.64 9.10 5.82
C PHE A 185 -9.33 10.40 5.41
N THR A 186 -10.56 10.62 5.89
CA THR A 186 -11.22 11.93 5.80
C THR A 186 -10.58 12.94 6.77
N ALA A 187 -10.84 14.23 6.57
CA ALA A 187 -10.33 15.28 7.46
C ALA A 187 -10.75 15.07 8.93
N ASP A 188 -12.00 14.67 9.15
CA ASP A 188 -12.52 14.36 10.50
C ASP A 188 -11.84 13.14 11.12
N ALA A 189 -11.59 12.09 10.34
CA ALA A 189 -10.84 10.92 10.81
C ALA A 189 -9.43 11.32 11.27
N ILE A 190 -8.73 12.14 10.47
CA ILE A 190 -7.38 12.66 10.82
C ILE A 190 -7.43 13.53 12.08
N LYS A 191 -8.42 14.43 12.15
CA LYS A 191 -8.59 15.32 13.31
C LYS A 191 -8.85 14.53 14.59
N TYR A 192 -9.73 13.54 14.53
CA TYR A 192 -10.03 12.68 15.66
C TYR A 192 -8.81 11.86 16.09
N GLY A 193 -8.14 11.16 15.16
CA GLY A 193 -6.99 10.31 15.51
C GLY A 193 -5.86 11.08 16.19
N LYS A 194 -5.57 12.31 15.73
CA LYS A 194 -4.63 13.21 16.41
C LYS A 194 -5.08 13.60 17.82
N CYS A 195 -6.38 13.85 18.01
CA CYS A 195 -6.96 14.24 19.30
C CYS A 195 -6.95 13.09 20.32
N SER A 196 -7.22 11.86 19.86
CA SER A 196 -7.32 10.67 20.71
C SER A 196 -6.00 9.89 20.87
N ASP A 197 -4.89 10.42 20.35
CA ASP A 197 -3.59 9.72 20.23
C ASP A 197 -3.68 8.34 19.56
N LEU A 198 -4.57 8.22 18.57
CA LEU A 198 -4.67 7.06 17.71
C LEU A 198 -3.85 7.31 16.45
N LYS A 199 -2.80 6.51 16.22
CA LYS A 199 -1.97 6.69 15.02
C LYS A 199 -2.75 6.25 13.78
N LEU A 200 -2.59 7.03 12.72
CA LEU A 200 -3.24 6.76 11.44
C LEU A 200 -2.17 6.61 10.37
N LEU A 201 -2.23 5.51 9.63
CA LEU A 201 -1.35 5.22 8.50
C LEU A 201 -2.21 4.93 7.27
N SER A 202 -1.99 5.66 6.18
CA SER A 202 -2.66 5.41 4.91
C SER A 202 -1.69 5.47 3.74
N TRP A 203 -2.20 5.32 2.51
CA TRP A 203 -1.40 5.38 1.29
C TRP A 203 -0.40 6.54 1.27
N ASP A 204 -0.83 7.74 1.67
CA ASP A 204 -0.04 8.97 1.66
C ASP A 204 -0.09 9.78 2.96
N TYR A 205 -0.48 9.17 4.08
CA TYR A 205 -0.51 9.79 5.40
C TYR A 205 0.19 8.91 6.45
N PRO A 206 0.99 9.47 7.38
CA PRO A 206 1.40 10.87 7.45
C PRO A 206 2.24 11.28 6.23
N LYS A 207 2.28 12.58 5.92
CA LYS A 207 3.02 13.05 4.74
C LYS A 207 4.51 12.69 4.88
N GLY A 208 5.04 11.92 3.93
CA GLY A 208 6.45 11.47 3.92
C GLY A 208 6.69 10.17 4.70
N GLU A 209 5.68 9.66 5.39
CA GLU A 209 5.74 8.48 6.25
C GLU A 209 4.56 7.51 5.98
N GLY A 210 3.85 7.72 4.86
CA GLY A 210 2.73 6.90 4.44
C GLY A 210 3.19 5.53 3.93
N ILE A 211 2.23 4.66 3.62
CA ILE A 211 2.52 3.30 3.12
C ILE A 211 3.44 3.36 1.88
N LYS A 212 3.15 4.26 0.93
CA LYS A 212 3.96 4.40 -0.28
C LYS A 212 5.41 4.81 0.04
N ASP A 213 5.59 5.71 1.01
CA ASP A 213 6.89 6.28 1.35
C ASP A 213 7.74 5.21 2.05
N ARG A 214 7.14 4.42 2.94
CA ARG A 214 7.76 3.27 3.60
C ARG A 214 8.19 2.20 2.61
N ILE A 215 7.35 1.90 1.62
CA ILE A 215 7.69 0.94 0.56
C ILE A 215 8.92 1.40 -0.21
N ASP A 216 8.93 2.66 -0.65
CA ASP A 216 10.03 3.19 -1.44
C ASP A 216 11.32 3.29 -0.61
N GLN A 217 11.25 3.71 0.67
CA GLN A 217 12.40 3.82 1.57
C GLN A 217 12.99 2.48 2.02
N LEU A 218 12.14 1.47 2.19
CA LEU A 218 12.56 0.14 2.66
C LEU A 218 12.69 -0.88 1.53
N GLY A 219 12.25 -0.55 0.31
CA GLY A 219 12.37 -1.42 -0.87
C GLY A 219 11.43 -2.61 -0.79
N LEU A 220 10.39 -2.50 0.05
CA LEU A 220 9.47 -3.57 0.41
C LEU A 220 8.26 -3.55 -0.52
N TYR A 221 8.53 -3.71 -1.81
CA TYR A 221 7.50 -3.75 -2.83
C TYR A 221 6.64 -5.01 -2.70
N PRO A 222 5.30 -4.90 -2.80
CA PRO A 222 4.43 -6.07 -2.78
C PRO A 222 4.56 -6.86 -4.08
N ILE A 223 4.39 -8.19 -4.04
CA ILE A 223 4.48 -9.04 -5.24
C ILE A 223 3.50 -8.64 -6.35
N THR A 224 2.39 -8.00 -6.00
CA THR A 224 1.36 -7.53 -6.93
C THR A 224 1.85 -6.42 -7.85
N VAL A 225 2.98 -5.78 -7.50
CA VAL A 225 3.60 -4.76 -8.34
C VAL A 225 4.19 -5.35 -9.62
N SER A 226 4.58 -6.62 -9.60
CA SER A 226 5.22 -7.26 -10.74
C SER A 226 4.33 -7.20 -11.98
N THR A 227 4.94 -6.80 -13.08
CA THR A 227 4.29 -6.78 -14.40
C THR A 227 4.52 -8.06 -15.20
N LEU A 228 5.31 -8.98 -14.64
CA LEU A 228 5.70 -10.26 -15.23
C LEU A 228 4.95 -11.46 -14.64
N LEU A 229 4.39 -11.31 -13.44
CA LEU A 229 3.47 -12.27 -12.83
C LEU A 229 2.04 -12.04 -13.35
N SER A 230 1.36 -13.14 -13.69
CA SER A 230 -0.08 -13.17 -13.97
C SER A 230 -0.88 -13.05 -12.67
N GLU A 231 -2.15 -12.66 -12.78
CA GLU A 231 -3.06 -12.58 -11.63
C GLU A 231 -3.19 -13.93 -10.90
N ARG A 232 -3.20 -15.05 -11.63
CA ARG A 232 -3.23 -16.39 -11.03
C ARG A 232 -1.99 -16.69 -10.19
N GLU A 233 -0.80 -16.33 -10.69
CA GLU A 233 0.45 -16.54 -9.98
C GLU A 233 0.54 -15.63 -8.74
N LYS A 234 0.11 -14.38 -8.84
CA LYS A 234 0.01 -13.48 -7.68
C LYS A 234 -0.93 -14.05 -6.62
N ASN A 235 -2.13 -14.45 -7.00
CA ASN A 235 -3.11 -15.02 -6.05
C ASN A 235 -2.59 -16.29 -5.38
N PHE A 236 -1.89 -17.15 -6.12
CA PHE A 236 -1.22 -18.31 -5.55
C PHE A 236 -0.18 -17.89 -4.49
N LEU A 237 0.71 -16.95 -4.81
CA LEU A 237 1.73 -16.48 -3.88
C LEU A 237 1.11 -15.84 -2.62
N LEU A 238 0.09 -15.00 -2.78
CA LEU A 238 -0.65 -14.41 -1.66
C LEU A 238 -1.32 -15.48 -0.79
N SER A 239 -1.86 -16.55 -1.38
CA SER A 239 -2.42 -17.70 -0.63
C SER A 239 -1.38 -18.52 0.14
N ARG A 240 -0.09 -18.32 -0.17
CA ARG A 240 1.05 -18.92 0.52
C ARG A 240 1.78 -17.94 1.41
N ASP A 241 1.13 -16.81 1.69
CA ASP A 241 1.62 -15.75 2.56
C ASP A 241 2.87 -15.03 2.06
N VAL A 242 3.18 -15.18 0.77
CA VAL A 242 4.25 -14.43 0.10
C VAL A 242 3.66 -13.12 -0.40
N VAL A 243 3.93 -12.03 0.31
CA VAL A 243 3.37 -10.70 0.05
C VAL A 243 4.40 -9.71 -0.48
N LEU A 244 5.69 -9.93 -0.23
CA LEU A 244 6.79 -9.05 -0.68
C LEU A 244 7.61 -9.66 -1.81
N CYS A 245 8.11 -8.79 -2.70
CA CYS A 245 9.09 -9.16 -3.73
C CYS A 245 10.36 -9.79 -3.11
N GLN A 246 10.84 -9.23 -1.99
CA GLN A 246 12.04 -9.70 -1.31
C GLN A 246 11.90 -11.14 -0.77
N GLU A 247 10.70 -11.54 -0.32
CA GLU A 247 10.42 -12.92 0.12
C GLU A 247 10.62 -13.90 -1.04
N LEU A 248 10.14 -13.55 -2.24
CA LEU A 248 10.26 -14.39 -3.42
C LEU A 248 11.68 -14.44 -3.99
N ILE A 249 12.48 -13.39 -3.79
CA ILE A 249 13.92 -13.40 -4.12
C ILE A 249 14.65 -14.42 -3.24
N ASN A 250 14.32 -14.46 -1.94
CA ASN A 250 14.97 -15.33 -0.97
C ASN A 250 14.47 -16.78 -1.02
N ASP A 251 13.26 -17.01 -1.53
CA ASP A 251 12.69 -18.35 -1.69
C ASP A 251 12.07 -18.55 -3.08
N THR A 252 12.93 -18.96 -4.03
CA THR A 252 12.50 -19.18 -5.42
C THR A 252 11.68 -20.46 -5.63
N PHE A 253 11.52 -21.30 -4.60
CA PHE A 253 10.78 -22.55 -4.67
C PHE A 253 9.34 -22.35 -5.18
N TYR A 254 8.70 -21.24 -4.81
CA TYR A 254 7.35 -20.93 -5.27
C TYR A 254 7.27 -20.74 -6.79
N LEU A 255 8.32 -20.19 -7.42
CA LEU A 255 8.38 -20.05 -8.89
C LEU A 255 8.54 -21.41 -9.58
N ASP A 256 9.27 -22.34 -8.95
CA ASP A 256 9.37 -23.74 -9.42
C ASP A 256 8.04 -24.47 -9.29
N HIS A 257 7.36 -24.33 -8.16
CA HIS A 257 6.05 -24.94 -7.92
C HIS A 257 4.97 -24.43 -8.90
N LEU A 258 5.08 -23.16 -9.32
CA LEU A 258 4.23 -22.56 -10.35
C LEU A 258 4.56 -23.05 -11.77
N GLY A 259 5.64 -23.83 -11.97
CA GLY A 259 6.07 -24.29 -13.28
C GLY A 259 6.68 -23.18 -14.15
N ILE A 260 7.21 -22.11 -13.56
CA ILE A 260 7.76 -20.99 -14.31
C ILE A 260 9.15 -21.37 -14.86
N HIS A 261 9.24 -21.50 -16.19
CA HIS A 261 10.49 -21.82 -16.87
C HIS A 261 11.62 -20.82 -16.58
N ASN A 262 12.86 -21.32 -16.54
CA ASN A 262 14.06 -20.58 -16.12
C ASN A 262 14.27 -19.21 -16.78
N PRO A 263 14.08 -19.01 -18.11
CA PRO A 263 14.24 -17.68 -18.70
C PRO A 263 13.27 -16.63 -18.14
N ARG A 264 12.02 -17.03 -17.89
CA ARG A 264 11.01 -16.15 -17.30
C ARG A 264 11.27 -15.93 -15.82
N LYS A 265 11.67 -16.98 -15.09
CA LYS A 265 12.06 -16.90 -13.68
C LYS A 265 13.17 -15.86 -13.47
N LYS A 266 14.25 -15.93 -14.25
CA LYS A 266 15.36 -14.95 -14.21
C LYS A 266 14.88 -13.51 -14.45
N ARG A 267 13.92 -13.31 -15.35
CA ARG A 267 13.35 -11.98 -15.60
C ARG A 267 12.50 -11.46 -14.43
N ILE A 268 11.71 -12.33 -13.79
CA ILE A 268 10.91 -11.98 -12.61
C ILE A 268 11.83 -11.60 -11.45
N LEU A 269 12.82 -12.44 -11.16
CA LEU A 269 13.77 -12.18 -10.07
C LEU A 269 14.57 -10.90 -10.32
N LYS A 270 15.04 -10.67 -11.55
CA LYS A 270 15.71 -9.42 -11.92
C LYS A 270 14.81 -8.18 -11.73
N GLU A 271 13.52 -8.25 -12.10
CA GLU A 271 12.57 -7.15 -11.84
C GLU A 271 12.45 -6.88 -10.33
N MET A 272 12.32 -7.93 -9.53
CA MET A 272 12.19 -7.82 -8.08
C MET A 272 13.47 -7.29 -7.41
N GLU A 273 14.63 -7.76 -7.83
CA GLU A 273 15.92 -7.26 -7.38
C GLU A 273 16.10 -5.77 -7.72
N GLU A 274 15.69 -5.33 -8.91
CA GLU A 274 15.75 -3.92 -9.30
C GLU A 274 14.78 -3.05 -8.50
N LEU A 275 13.62 -3.58 -8.09
CA LEU A 275 12.67 -2.90 -7.22
C LEU A 275 13.19 -2.77 -5.79
N CYS A 276 13.80 -3.84 -5.26
CA CYS A 276 14.28 -3.90 -3.88
C CYS A 276 15.68 -3.28 -3.66
N LYS A 277 16.29 -2.67 -4.68
CA LYS A 277 17.56 -1.95 -4.57
C LYS A 277 17.38 -0.58 -3.91
N HIS A 278 18.27 -0.30 -2.95
CA HIS A 278 18.53 1.00 -2.35
C HIS A 278 19.91 1.51 -2.74
#